data_AF-P01425-F1
#
_entry.id   AF-P01425-F1
#
_cell.length_a   1.000
_cell.length_b   1.000
_cell.length_c   1.000
_cell.angle_alpha   90.00
_cell.angle_beta   90.00
_cell.angle_gamma   90.00
#
_symmetry.space_group_name_H-M   'P 1'
#
loop_
_entity.id
_entity.type
_entity.pdbx_description
1 polymer ?
#
loop_
_entity_poly.entity_id
_entity_poly.type
_entity_poly.pdbx_seq_one_letter_code
_entity_poly.pdbx_strand_id
1 'polypeptide(L)' 'LECHNQQSSQPPTTKSCPGDTNCYNKRWRDHRGTIIERGCGCPTVKPGINLKCCTTDRCNN' A
#
# COMPACT_ATOMS: atom_id res chain seq x y z
N LEU A 1 -10.54 9.66 -2.50
CA LEU A 1 -9.45 8.74 -2.83
C LEU A 1 -9.82 7.33 -2.37
N GLU A 2 -9.87 6.39 -3.30
CA GLU A 2 -10.05 4.96 -3.05
C GLU A 2 -8.70 4.25 -3.21
N CYS A 3 -8.27 3.48 -2.22
CA CYS A 3 -6.98 2.79 -2.26
C CYS A 3 -7.14 1.29 -2.07
N HIS A 4 -6.27 0.50 -2.70
CA HIS A 4 -6.13 -0.92 -2.40
C HIS A 4 -5.68 -1.13 -0.96
N ASN A 5 -6.16 -2.20 -0.33
CA ASN A 5 -5.84 -2.56 1.06
C ASN A 5 -5.63 -4.07 1.28
N GLN A 6 -5.63 -4.89 0.23
CA GLN A 6 -5.33 -6.32 0.33
C GLN A 6 -3.85 -6.55 0.69
N GLN A 7 -3.58 -7.62 1.47
CA GLN A 7 -2.22 -8.03 1.77
C GLN A 7 -1.66 -8.92 0.67
N SER A 8 -0.42 -8.63 0.23
CA SER A 8 0.35 -9.48 -0.66
C SER A 8 -0.45 -9.90 -1.90
N SER A 9 -0.65 -11.21 -2.10
CA SER A 9 -1.36 -11.85 -3.22
C SER A 9 -2.83 -12.16 -2.91
N GLN A 10 -3.39 -11.64 -1.82
CA GLN A 10 -4.82 -11.76 -1.56
C GLN A 10 -5.64 -11.11 -2.68
N PRO A 11 -6.90 -11.55 -2.88
CA PRO A 11 -7.80 -10.91 -3.83
C PRO A 11 -7.86 -9.39 -3.61
N PRO A 12 -7.82 -8.57 -4.67
CA PRO A 12 -7.85 -7.12 -4.54
C PRO A 12 -9.09 -6.65 -3.79
N THR A 13 -8.84 -5.89 -2.73
CA THR A 13 -9.87 -5.17 -1.98
C THR A 13 -9.50 -3.70 -1.96
N THR A 14 -10.50 -2.85 -1.84
CA THR A 14 -10.31 -1.41 -1.75
C THR A 14 -11.03 -0.85 -0.52
N LYS A 15 -10.57 0.31 -0.07
CA LYS A 15 -11.26 1.10 0.95
C LYS A 15 -11.25 2.58 0.61
N SER A 16 -12.28 3.29 1.07
CA SER A 16 -12.34 4.74 1.02
C SER A 16 -11.37 5.36 2.02
N CYS A 17 -10.65 6.40 1.60
CA CYS A 17 -9.66 7.12 2.40
C CYS A 17 -10.11 8.57 2.67
N PRO A 18 -10.98 8.80 3.66
CA PRO A 18 -11.41 10.15 4.00
C PRO A 18 -10.26 10.95 4.64
N GLY A 19 -9.93 12.10 4.06
CA GLY A 19 -8.87 12.99 4.55
C GLY A 19 -7.46 12.72 4.02
N ASP A 20 -7.20 11.54 3.47
CA ASP A 20 -5.92 11.22 2.82
C ASP A 20 -5.92 11.63 1.33
N THR A 21 -4.81 12.20 0.89
CA THR A 21 -4.55 12.53 -0.52
C THR A 21 -3.67 11.51 -1.23
N ASN A 22 -3.24 10.46 -0.51
CA ASN A 22 -2.31 9.46 -1.00
C ASN A 22 -2.78 8.04 -0.71
N CYS A 23 -2.39 7.13 -1.60
CA CYS A 23 -2.35 5.70 -1.35
C CYS A 23 -0.89 5.27 -1.23
N TYR A 24 -0.62 4.22 -0.45
CA TYR A 24 0.70 3.59 -0.40
C TYR A 24 0.64 2.11 -0.82
N ASN A 25 1.75 1.65 -1.38
CA ASN A 25 2.12 0.26 -1.55
C ASN A 25 3.54 0.12 -0.99
N LYS A 26 3.70 -0.65 0.09
CA LYS A 26 5.03 -0.91 0.66
C LYS A 26 5.35 -2.39 0.65
N ARG A 27 6.58 -2.72 0.29
CA ARG A 27 7.04 -4.07 0.01
C ARG A 27 8.38 -4.35 0.67
N TRP A 28 8.46 -5.47 1.36
CA TRP A 28 9.71 -6.02 1.89
C TRP A 28 9.72 -7.54 1.77
N ARG A 29 10.86 -8.16 2.08
CA ARG A 29 11.02 -9.61 2.05
C ARG A 29 11.37 -10.13 3.44
N ASP A 30 10.69 -11.17 3.87
CA ASP A 30 11.05 -11.96 5.06
C ASP A 30 11.43 -13.39 4.66
N HIS A 31 11.63 -14.27 5.64
CA HIS A 31 11.96 -15.69 5.40
C HIS A 31 10.84 -16.48 4.69
N ARG A 32 9.61 -15.96 4.65
CA ARG A 32 8.44 -16.60 3.99
C ARG A 32 8.22 -16.06 2.58
N GLY A 33 8.80 -14.91 2.24
CA GLY A 33 8.74 -14.36 0.89
C GLY A 33 8.51 -12.85 0.89
N THR A 34 7.89 -12.38 -0.18
CA THR A 34 7.58 -10.96 -0.36
C THR A 34 6.27 -10.62 0.35
N ILE A 35 6.31 -9.63 1.23
CA ILE A 35 5.13 -9.06 1.88
C ILE A 35 4.82 -7.72 1.20
N ILE A 36 3.56 -7.51 0.85
CA ILE A 36 3.06 -6.24 0.34
C ILE A 36 1.94 -5.75 1.23
N GLU A 37 2.09 -4.55 1.77
CA GLU A 37 1.03 -3.83 2.48
C GLU A 37 0.55 -2.65 1.65
N ARG A 38 -0.76 -2.43 1.64
CA ARG A 38 -1.42 -1.35 0.89
C ARG A 38 -2.39 -0.60 1.79
N GLY A 39 -2.58 0.68 1.54
CA GLY A 39 -3.59 1.46 2.24
C GLY A 39 -3.59 2.94 1.89
N CYS A 40 -4.25 3.72 2.74
CA CYS A 40 -4.33 5.18 2.65
C CYS A 40 -3.12 5.85 3.30
N GLY A 41 -2.82 7.06 2.86
CA GLY A 41 -1.70 7.89 3.31
C GLY A 41 -0.39 7.58 2.59
N CYS A 42 0.69 8.21 3.06
CA CYS A 42 2.06 7.96 2.63
C CYS A 42 2.97 7.87 3.87
N PRO A 43 3.12 6.68 4.48
CA PRO A 43 3.80 6.54 5.77
C PRO A 43 5.33 6.60 5.63
N THR A 44 6.02 7.04 6.67
CA THR A 44 7.47 6.83 6.80
C THR A 44 7.75 5.34 7.07
N VAL A 45 8.71 4.75 6.36
CA VAL A 45 9.07 3.32 6.48
C VAL A 45 10.51 3.14 6.95
N LYS A 46 10.82 1.96 7.50
CA LYS A 46 12.20 1.59 7.85
C LYS A 46 13.07 1.46 6.59
N PRO A 47 14.39 1.73 6.68
CA PRO A 47 15.32 1.43 5.58
C PRO A 47 15.19 -0.02 5.09
N GLY A 48 15.27 -0.21 3.77
CA GLY A 48 15.11 -1.51 3.12
C GLY A 48 13.66 -1.89 2.76
N ILE A 49 12.66 -1.11 3.20
CA ILE A 49 11.28 -1.26 2.74
C ILE A 49 11.10 -0.42 1.46
N ASN A 50 10.66 -1.04 0.37
CA ASN A 50 10.30 -0.32 -0.84
C ASN A 50 8.94 0.33 -0.62
N LEU A 51 8.85 1.65 -0.69
CA LEU A 51 7.59 2.40 -0.54
C LEU A 51 7.28 3.12 -1.85
N LYS A 52 6.06 2.93 -2.36
CA LYS A 52 5.49 3.71 -3.44
C LYS A 52 4.23 4.42 -2.93
N CYS A 53 4.24 5.73 -2.99
CA CYS A 53 3.06 6.55 -2.76
C CYS A 53 2.55 7.12 -4.07
N CYS A 54 1.23 7.25 -4.20
CA CYS A 54 0.57 7.78 -5.39
C CYS A 54 -0.72 8.51 -4.98
N THR A 55 -1.28 9.34 -5.85
CA THR A 55 -2.30 10.35 -5.50
C THR A 55 -3.62 10.19 -6.26
N THR A 56 -3.80 9.11 -7.03
CA THR A 56 -5.00 8.84 -7.83
C THR A 56 -5.74 7.61 -7.33
N ASP A 57 -7.03 7.46 -7.68
CA ASP A 57 -7.81 6.32 -7.23
C ASP A 57 -7.20 4.98 -7.71
N ARG A 58 -7.11 4.02 -6.79
CA ARG A 58 -6.64 2.65 -6.99
C ARG A 58 -5.21 2.54 -7.55
N CYS A 59 -4.41 3.58 -7.37
CA CYS A 59 -3.06 3.69 -7.93
C CYS A 59 -2.01 2.77 -7.27
N ASN A 60 -2.34 2.21 -6.11
CA ASN A 60 -1.43 1.43 -5.26
C ASN A 60 -1.60 -0.09 -5.37
N ASN A 61 -2.26 -0.59 -6.42
CA ASN A 61 -2.36 -2.02 -6.66
C ASN A 61 -0.98 -2.67 -6.81
#